data_AF-A0A7K3CS53-F1
#
_entry.id   AF-A0A7K3CS53-F1
#
_cell.length_a   1.000
_cell.length_b   1.000
_cell.length_c   1.000
_cell.angle_alpha   90.00
_cell.angle_beta   90.00
_cell.angle_gamma   90.00
#
_symmetry.space_group_name_H-M   'P 1'
#
loop_
_entity.id
_entity.type
_entity.pdbx_description
1 polymer ?
#
loop_
_entity_poly.entity_id
_entity_poly.type
_entity_poly.pdbx_seq_one_letter_code
_entity_poly.pdbx_strand_id
1 'polypeptide(L)'
;FRYFASKEDVVIHLLADVGTDMRTELASRPVGEPPSVALRHTVWVSVNACAGPGQQALRVTQLILESPALHARFLERQAQWGGELAEELAHRLGLDPRTDLYPQLAARIALSAFGAVLQRWSAGDGAEDPAALTDRVFAVIAPALDAVRGG
;
A
#
# COMPACT_ATOMS: atom_id res chain seq x y z
N PHE A 1 25.02 -4.95 -6.72
CA PHE A 1 25.33 -3.76 -5.89
C PHE A 1 25.93 -2.59 -6.67
N ARG A 2 25.88 -2.53 -8.01
CA ARG A 2 26.66 -1.54 -8.79
C ARG A 2 25.80 -0.47 -9.49
N TYR A 3 24.69 -0.06 -8.88
CA TYR A 3 23.81 1.01 -9.40
C TYR A 3 23.28 1.99 -8.33
N PHE A 4 23.57 1.78 -7.05
CA PHE A 4 23.03 2.63 -5.98
C PHE A 4 24.17 3.06 -5.04
N ALA A 5 24.26 4.36 -4.78
CA ALA A 5 25.36 4.98 -4.03
C ALA A 5 25.32 4.64 -2.52
N SER A 6 24.15 4.26 -1.98
CA SER A 6 24.00 3.74 -0.61
C SER A 6 22.76 2.83 -0.47
N LYS A 7 22.68 2.08 0.63
CA LYS A 7 21.46 1.32 1.00
C LYS A 7 20.26 2.23 1.21
N GLU A 8 20.48 3.49 1.62
CA GLU A 8 19.40 4.45 1.84
C GLU A 8 18.81 4.98 0.53
N ASP A 9 19.63 5.18 -0.50
CA ASP A 9 19.17 5.71 -1.79
C ASP A 9 18.24 4.73 -2.53
N VAL A 10 18.48 3.43 -2.39
CA VAL A 10 17.60 2.36 -2.91
C VAL A 10 16.21 2.49 -2.31
N VAL A 11 16.15 2.69 -0.99
CA VAL A 11 14.90 2.75 -0.23
C VAL A 11 14.16 4.04 -0.53
N ILE A 12 14.85 5.16 -0.63
CA ILE A 12 14.22 6.46 -0.93
C ILE A 12 13.53 6.43 -2.29
N HIS A 13 14.18 5.91 -3.33
CA HIS A 13 13.58 5.84 -4.67
C HIS A 13 12.43 4.83 -4.73
N LEU A 14 12.63 3.61 -4.23
CA LEU A 14 11.58 2.58 -4.22
C LEU A 14 10.31 3.07 -3.49
N LEU A 15 10.47 3.75 -2.34
CA LEU A 15 9.35 4.25 -1.57
C LEU A 15 8.71 5.51 -2.18
N ALA A 16 9.49 6.38 -2.83
CA ALA A 16 8.92 7.55 -3.51
C ALA A 16 8.01 7.14 -4.68
N ASP A 17 8.44 6.15 -5.46
CA ASP A 17 7.71 5.66 -6.63
C ASP A 17 6.41 4.96 -6.18
N VAL A 18 6.46 4.10 -5.15
CA VAL A 18 5.30 3.37 -4.63
C VAL A 18 4.15 4.29 -4.19
N GLY A 19 4.42 5.41 -3.53
CA GLY A 19 3.36 6.34 -3.09
C GLY A 19 2.64 7.01 -4.25
N THR A 20 3.42 7.50 -5.22
CA THR A 20 2.89 8.16 -6.42
C THR A 20 2.05 7.18 -7.25
N ASP A 21 2.53 5.93 -7.36
CA ASP A 21 1.84 4.85 -8.06
C ASP A 21 0.54 4.46 -7.34
N MET A 22 0.55 4.39 -6.00
CA MET A 22 -0.66 4.09 -5.21
C MET A 22 -1.79 5.07 -5.49
N ARG A 23 -1.51 6.38 -5.42
CA ARG A 23 -2.52 7.40 -5.68
C ARG A 23 -2.98 7.38 -7.13
N THR A 24 -2.05 7.27 -8.08
CA THR A 24 -2.36 7.22 -9.52
C THR A 24 -3.24 6.02 -9.85
N GLU A 25 -2.91 4.86 -9.31
CA GLU A 25 -3.70 3.64 -9.47
C GLU A 25 -5.11 3.84 -8.91
N LEU A 26 -5.23 4.37 -7.69
CA LEU A 26 -6.53 4.65 -7.08
C LEU A 26 -7.36 5.63 -7.93
N ALA A 27 -6.76 6.70 -8.44
CA ALA A 27 -7.45 7.68 -9.29
C ALA A 27 -7.89 7.09 -10.64
N SER A 28 -7.19 6.07 -11.16
CA SER A 28 -7.53 5.43 -12.43
C SER A 28 -8.70 4.45 -12.35
N ARG A 29 -9.09 4.03 -11.13
CA ARG A 29 -10.17 3.07 -10.92
C ARG A 29 -11.54 3.65 -11.32
N PRO A 30 -12.48 2.82 -11.81
CA PRO A 30 -13.82 3.28 -12.14
C PRO A 30 -14.53 3.98 -10.97
N VAL A 31 -15.22 5.09 -11.29
CA VAL A 31 -16.13 5.76 -10.36
C VAL A 31 -17.31 4.81 -10.07
N GLY A 32 -17.69 4.70 -8.79
CA GLY A 32 -18.75 3.79 -8.33
C GLY A 32 -18.30 2.36 -8.02
N GLU A 33 -17.02 2.01 -8.25
CA GLU A 33 -16.45 0.77 -7.73
C GLU A 33 -16.43 0.79 -6.18
N PRO A 34 -16.74 -0.33 -5.48
CA PRO A 34 -16.70 -0.37 -4.03
C PRO A 34 -15.30 0.03 -3.51
N PRO A 35 -15.21 0.79 -2.40
CA PRO A 35 -13.94 1.21 -1.83
C PRO A 35 -12.97 0.06 -1.56
N SER A 36 -13.48 -1.09 -1.09
CA SER A 36 -12.67 -2.27 -0.86
C SER A 36 -11.99 -2.79 -2.13
N VAL A 37 -12.71 -2.79 -3.26
CA VAL A 37 -12.21 -3.30 -4.55
C VAL A 37 -11.16 -2.35 -5.12
N ALA A 38 -11.43 -1.05 -5.08
CA ALA A 38 -10.50 -0.02 -5.51
C ALA A 38 -9.20 -0.07 -4.71
N LEU A 39 -9.29 -0.10 -3.37
CA LEU A 39 -8.13 -0.15 -2.49
C LEU A 39 -7.37 -1.48 -2.60
N ARG A 40 -8.07 -2.60 -2.82
CA ARG A 40 -7.42 -3.90 -3.07
C ARG A 40 -6.54 -3.83 -4.30
N HIS A 41 -7.04 -3.25 -5.38
CA HIS A 41 -6.28 -3.11 -6.62
C HIS A 41 -5.06 -2.21 -6.43
N THR A 42 -5.23 -1.06 -5.76
CA THR A 42 -4.14 -0.16 -5.40
C THR A 42 -3.05 -0.85 -4.58
N VAL A 43 -3.43 -1.60 -3.54
CA VAL A 43 -2.47 -2.33 -2.70
C VAL A 43 -1.80 -3.45 -3.51
N TRP A 44 -2.55 -4.18 -4.32
CA TRP A 44 -2.00 -5.27 -5.13
C TRP A 44 -0.92 -4.77 -6.11
N VAL A 45 -1.18 -3.70 -6.87
CA VAL A 45 -0.19 -3.10 -7.79
C VAL A 45 1.08 -2.72 -7.04
N SER A 46 0.92 -2.12 -5.87
CA SER A 46 2.03 -1.65 -5.04
C SER A 46 2.86 -2.81 -4.46
N VAL A 47 2.18 -3.84 -3.95
CA VAL A 47 2.84 -5.06 -3.46
C VAL A 47 3.58 -5.74 -4.61
N ASN A 48 2.97 -5.84 -5.80
CA ASN A 48 3.58 -6.46 -6.97
C ASN A 48 4.82 -5.69 -7.44
N ALA A 49 4.77 -4.35 -7.43
CA ALA A 49 5.92 -3.50 -7.72
C ALA A 49 7.06 -3.72 -6.72
N CYS A 50 6.74 -3.82 -5.42
CA CYS A 50 7.73 -4.16 -4.38
C CYS A 50 8.26 -5.58 -4.49
N ALA A 51 7.42 -6.54 -4.91
CA ALA A 51 7.79 -7.95 -5.01
C ALA A 51 8.69 -8.24 -6.21
N GLY A 52 8.49 -7.52 -7.33
CA GLY A 52 9.35 -7.49 -8.51
C GLY A 52 9.74 -8.85 -9.11
N PRO A 53 10.48 -8.87 -10.24
CA PRO A 53 11.06 -10.12 -10.74
C PRO A 53 12.31 -10.50 -9.93
N GLY A 54 12.21 -11.57 -9.13
CA GLY A 54 13.33 -12.32 -8.59
C GLY A 54 13.87 -11.88 -7.21
N GLN A 55 14.88 -12.61 -6.73
CA GLN A 55 15.39 -12.53 -5.35
C GLN A 55 15.95 -11.16 -4.91
N GLN A 56 16.20 -10.23 -5.84
CA GLN A 56 16.71 -8.91 -5.46
C GLN A 56 15.65 -8.06 -4.76
N ALA A 57 14.41 -8.09 -5.24
CA ALA A 57 13.30 -7.35 -4.66
C ALA A 57 13.02 -7.85 -3.23
N LEU A 58 12.96 -9.17 -3.05
CA LEU A 58 12.84 -9.81 -1.74
C LEU A 58 13.91 -9.33 -0.74
N ARG A 59 15.18 -9.33 -1.13
CA ARG A 59 16.28 -8.86 -0.26
C ARG A 59 16.19 -7.38 0.09
N VAL A 60 15.69 -6.54 -0.82
CA VAL A 60 15.47 -5.12 -0.55
C VAL A 60 14.31 -4.94 0.44
N THR A 61 13.20 -5.65 0.25
CA THR A 61 12.06 -5.62 1.19
C THR A 61 12.47 -6.11 2.58
N GLN A 62 13.19 -7.23 2.68
CA GLN A 62 13.73 -7.74 3.95
C GLN A 62 14.64 -6.70 4.63
N LEU A 63 15.57 -6.10 3.87
CA LEU A 63 16.45 -5.06 4.40
C LEU A 63 15.67 -3.85 4.96
N ILE A 64 14.61 -3.41 4.29
CA ILE A 64 13.76 -2.30 4.74
C ILE A 64 13.04 -2.67 6.05
N LEU A 65 12.43 -3.86 6.10
CA LEU A 65 11.58 -4.27 7.21
C LEU A 65 12.37 -4.71 8.45
N GLU A 66 13.58 -5.25 8.28
CA GLU A 66 14.44 -5.74 9.36
C GLU A 66 15.35 -4.66 9.95
N SER A 67 15.68 -3.61 9.20
CA SER A 67 16.52 -2.50 9.68
C SER A 67 15.66 -1.46 10.40
N PRO A 68 15.88 -1.18 11.70
CA PRO A 68 15.06 -0.22 12.44
C PRO A 68 15.02 1.18 11.81
N ALA A 69 16.15 1.67 11.29
CA ALA A 69 16.22 2.99 10.67
C ALA A 69 15.46 3.05 9.34
N LEU A 70 15.52 1.99 8.53
CA LEU A 70 14.81 1.94 7.25
C LEU A 70 13.32 1.69 7.47
N HIS A 71 12.96 0.86 8.43
CA HIS A 71 11.57 0.59 8.79
C HIS A 71 10.89 1.86 9.34
N ALA A 72 11.59 2.66 10.14
CA ALA A 72 11.07 3.95 10.60
C ALA A 72 10.77 4.90 9.41
N ARG A 73 11.69 5.01 8.44
CA ARG A 73 11.47 5.79 7.21
C ARG A 73 10.34 5.22 6.36
N PHE A 74 10.21 3.91 6.28
CA PHE A 74 9.09 3.24 5.60
C PHE A 74 7.75 3.62 6.23
N LEU A 75 7.63 3.57 7.56
CA LEU A 75 6.41 3.95 8.27
C LEU A 75 6.08 5.44 8.11
N GLU A 76 7.09 6.31 8.10
CA GLU A 76 6.92 7.74 7.81
C GLU A 76 6.36 7.97 6.40
N ARG A 77 6.91 7.29 5.39
CA ARG A 77 6.39 7.33 4.02
C ARG A 77 4.98 6.77 3.92
N GLN A 78 4.71 5.65 4.58
CA GLN A 78 3.38 5.05 4.62
C GLN A 78 2.35 6.02 5.22
N ALA A 79 2.71 6.80 6.24
CA ALA A 79 1.83 7.83 6.79
C ALA A 79 1.53 8.95 5.78
N GLN A 80 2.52 9.36 4.96
CA GLN A 80 2.33 10.36 3.90
C GLN A 80 1.38 9.84 2.81
N TRP A 81 1.60 8.62 2.31
CA TRP A 81 0.71 7.99 1.32
C TRP A 81 -0.73 7.86 1.84
N GLY A 82 -0.88 7.68 3.16
CA GLY A 82 -2.20 7.60 3.79
C GLY A 82 -3.01 8.89 3.71
N GLY A 83 -2.34 10.05 3.68
CA GLY A 83 -3.01 11.33 3.43
C GLY A 83 -3.45 11.45 1.97
N GLU A 84 -2.54 11.15 1.04
CA GLU A 84 -2.80 11.24 -0.41
C GLU A 84 -3.92 10.29 -0.87
N LEU A 85 -3.94 9.05 -0.35
CA LEU A 85 -5.01 8.08 -0.62
C LEU A 85 -6.34 8.51 -0.01
N ALA A 86 -6.33 9.13 1.17
CA ALA A 86 -7.55 9.62 1.81
C ALA A 86 -8.16 10.78 1.04
N GLU A 87 -7.35 11.71 0.53
CA GLU A 87 -7.80 12.81 -0.34
C GLU A 87 -8.47 12.28 -1.61
N GLU A 88 -7.85 11.30 -2.27
CA GLU A 88 -8.40 10.68 -3.48
C GLU A 88 -9.70 9.89 -3.17
N LEU A 89 -9.75 9.13 -2.07
CA LEU A 89 -10.98 8.46 -1.65
C LEU A 89 -12.12 9.45 -1.36
N ALA A 90 -11.83 10.56 -0.69
CA ALA A 90 -12.82 11.59 -0.39
C ALA A 90 -13.38 12.19 -1.68
N HIS A 91 -12.50 12.51 -2.65
CA HIS A 91 -12.90 12.99 -3.96
C HIS A 91 -13.82 12.01 -4.68
N ARG A 92 -13.44 10.72 -4.71
CA ARG A 92 -14.20 9.65 -5.37
C ARG A 92 -15.57 9.40 -4.76
N LEU A 93 -15.71 9.64 -3.46
CA LEU A 93 -16.94 9.37 -2.70
C LEU A 93 -17.80 10.62 -2.50
N GLY A 94 -17.32 11.79 -2.92
CA GLY A 94 -18.02 13.06 -2.69
C GLY A 94 -18.10 13.43 -1.19
N LEU A 95 -17.13 13.00 -0.39
CA LEU A 95 -17.06 13.24 1.05
C LEU A 95 -16.16 14.45 1.36
N ASP A 96 -16.42 15.14 2.48
CA ASP A 96 -15.56 16.23 2.96
C ASP A 96 -14.50 15.66 3.91
N PRO A 97 -13.19 15.72 3.56
CA PRO A 97 -12.10 15.22 4.40
C PRO A 97 -12.05 15.82 5.81
N ARG A 98 -12.67 16.99 6.02
CA ARG A 98 -12.68 17.68 7.31
C ARG A 98 -13.75 17.16 8.27
N THR A 99 -14.82 16.55 7.75
CA THR A 99 -15.96 16.09 8.57
C THR A 99 -16.13 14.59 8.51
N ASP A 100 -15.74 13.96 7.41
CA ASP A 100 -15.88 12.53 7.19
C ASP A 100 -14.60 11.80 7.58
N LEU A 101 -14.68 10.95 8.61
CA LEU A 101 -13.56 10.13 9.07
C LEU A 101 -13.28 8.94 8.15
N TYR A 102 -14.25 8.58 7.31
CA TYR A 102 -14.20 7.36 6.51
C TYR A 102 -13.02 7.30 5.54
N PRO A 103 -12.73 8.32 4.69
CA PRO A 103 -11.61 8.26 3.75
C PRO A 103 -10.26 8.03 4.44
N GLN A 104 -10.02 8.74 5.54
CA GLN A 104 -8.79 8.59 6.32
C GLN A 104 -8.67 7.19 6.94
N LEU A 105 -9.75 6.67 7.51
CA LEU A 105 -9.77 5.33 8.09
C LEU A 105 -9.54 4.25 7.03
N ALA A 106 -10.26 4.32 5.91
CA ALA A 106 -10.15 3.37 4.81
C ALA A 106 -8.73 3.32 4.22
N ALA A 107 -8.12 4.48 3.97
CA ALA A 107 -6.74 4.58 3.50
C ALA A 107 -5.75 3.93 4.50
N ARG A 108 -5.89 4.19 5.80
CA ARG A 108 -5.01 3.62 6.83
C ARG A 108 -5.18 2.10 6.97
N ILE A 109 -6.40 1.60 6.84
CA ILE A 109 -6.66 0.15 6.82
C ILE A 109 -5.97 -0.49 5.61
N ALA A 110 -6.11 0.08 4.41
CA ALA A 110 -5.46 -0.42 3.20
C ALA A 110 -3.92 -0.44 3.31
N LEU A 111 -3.32 0.62 3.88
CA LEU A 111 -1.88 0.67 4.10
C LEU A 111 -1.40 -0.30 5.18
N SER A 112 -2.22 -0.57 6.19
CA SER A 112 -1.94 -1.61 7.18
C SER A 112 -1.96 -3.01 6.52
N ALA A 113 -2.89 -3.24 5.60
CA ALA A 113 -2.94 -4.46 4.79
C ALA A 113 -1.69 -4.59 3.89
N PHE A 114 -1.27 -3.52 3.22
CA PHE A 114 -0.04 -3.46 2.43
C PHE A 114 1.19 -3.89 3.26
N GLY A 115 1.39 -3.27 4.43
CA GLY A 115 2.50 -3.62 5.31
C GLY A 115 2.45 -5.08 5.78
N ALA A 116 1.27 -5.58 6.16
CA ALA A 116 1.10 -6.97 6.60
C ALA A 116 1.43 -7.98 5.49
N VAL A 117 1.02 -7.70 4.24
CA VAL A 117 1.35 -8.54 3.08
C VAL A 117 2.85 -8.58 2.84
N LEU A 118 3.53 -7.43 2.82
CA LEU A 118 4.98 -7.37 2.63
C LEU A 118 5.75 -8.10 3.72
N GLN A 119 5.34 -7.96 4.98
CA GLN A 119 5.93 -8.67 6.11
C GLN A 119 5.76 -10.18 5.97
N ARG A 120 4.56 -10.66 5.64
CA ARG A 120 4.27 -12.09 5.49
C ARG A 120 5.05 -12.69 4.31
N TRP A 121 5.03 -12.00 3.17
CA TRP A 121 5.73 -12.43 1.96
C TRP A 121 7.24 -12.51 2.17
N SER A 122 7.84 -11.47 2.76
CA SER A 122 9.29 -11.40 2.97
C SER A 122 9.79 -12.38 4.03
N ALA A 123 9.02 -12.60 5.11
CA ALA A 123 9.35 -13.60 6.14
C ALA A 123 9.20 -15.05 5.64
N GLY A 124 8.42 -15.27 4.58
CA GLY A 124 8.28 -16.57 3.92
C GLY A 124 9.26 -16.78 2.77
N ASP A 125 10.34 -16.01 2.69
CA ASP A 125 11.33 -16.04 1.60
C ASP A 125 10.71 -15.92 0.19
N GLY A 126 9.60 -15.20 0.09
CA GLY A 126 8.86 -15.01 -1.15
C GLY A 126 8.15 -16.26 -1.70
N ALA A 127 7.96 -17.30 -0.87
CA ALA A 127 7.35 -18.56 -1.29
C ALA A 127 5.83 -18.47 -1.53
N GLU A 128 5.13 -17.59 -0.81
CA GLU A 128 3.71 -17.32 -1.05
C GLU A 128 3.53 -16.26 -2.14
N ASP A 129 2.47 -16.39 -2.94
CA ASP A 129 2.10 -15.37 -3.93
C ASP A 129 1.60 -14.09 -3.23
N PRO A 130 2.24 -12.93 -3.45
CA PRO A 130 1.78 -11.66 -2.89
C PRO A 130 0.35 -11.29 -3.29
N ALA A 131 -0.12 -11.71 -4.48
CA ALA A 131 -1.49 -11.46 -4.91
C ALA A 131 -2.49 -12.25 -4.05
N ALA A 132 -2.24 -13.54 -3.83
CA ALA A 132 -3.06 -14.37 -2.94
C ALA A 132 -3.07 -13.85 -1.49
N LEU A 133 -1.95 -13.33 -0.98
CA LEU A 133 -1.89 -12.69 0.33
C LEU A 133 -2.73 -11.42 0.39
N THR A 134 -2.68 -10.60 -0.66
CA THR A 134 -3.49 -9.37 -0.78
C THR A 134 -4.98 -9.71 -0.79
N ASP A 135 -5.41 -10.68 -1.59
CA ASP A 135 -6.79 -11.13 -1.65
C ASP A 135 -7.27 -11.66 -0.29
N ARG A 136 -6.44 -12.44 0.41
CA ARG A 136 -6.76 -12.97 1.74
C ARG A 136 -6.99 -11.86 2.76
N VAL A 137 -6.13 -10.83 2.79
CA VAL A 137 -6.29 -9.71 3.73
C VAL A 137 -7.52 -8.88 3.37
N PHE A 138 -7.73 -8.59 2.09
CA PHE A 138 -8.89 -7.80 1.65
C PHE A 138 -10.23 -8.51 1.86
N ALA A 139 -10.28 -9.84 1.81
CA ALA A 139 -11.48 -10.60 2.19
C ALA A 139 -11.92 -10.32 3.65
N VAL A 140 -10.98 -10.03 4.55
CA VAL A 140 -11.27 -9.74 5.96
C VAL A 140 -11.75 -8.31 6.15
N ILE A 141 -11.14 -7.33 5.48
CA ILE A 141 -11.41 -5.90 5.69
C ILE A 141 -12.50 -5.35 4.77
N ALA A 142 -12.78 -5.99 3.64
CA ALA A 142 -13.77 -5.51 2.66
C ALA A 142 -15.17 -5.28 3.25
N PRO A 143 -15.73 -6.15 4.11
CA PRO A 143 -17.04 -5.90 4.72
C PRO A 143 -17.09 -4.59 5.52
N ALA A 144 -16.01 -4.24 6.21
CA ALA A 144 -15.94 -2.99 6.97
C ALA A 144 -15.75 -1.76 6.07
N LEU A 145 -14.96 -1.92 5.00
CA LEU A 145 -14.75 -0.85 4.02
C LEU A 145 -16.03 -0.54 3.23
N ASP A 146 -16.82 -1.55 2.87
CA ASP A 146 -18.01 -1.36 2.04
C ASP A 146 -19.30 -1.15 2.85
N ALA A 147 -19.23 -1.22 4.19
CA ALA A 147 -20.36 -0.98 5.07
C ALA A 147 -20.87 0.47 5.01
N VAL A 148 -19.98 1.42 4.74
CA VAL A 148 -20.33 2.84 4.60
C VAL A 148 -20.74 3.09 3.14
N ARG A 149 -22.03 2.94 2.86
CA ARG A 149 -22.59 3.44 1.60
C ARG A 149 -22.74 4.94 1.73
N GLY A 150 -22.19 5.69 0.77
CA GLY A 150 -22.38 7.14 0.67
C GLY A 150 -23.86 7.47 0.86
N GLY A 151 -24.14 8.42 1.74
CA GLY A 151 -25.49 8.88 2.06
C GLY A 151 -26.20 9.52 0.88
#